data_AF-A0A348YN41-F1
#
_entry.id   AF-A0A348YN41-F1
#
_cell.length_a   1.000
_cell.length_b   1.000
_cell.length_c   1.000
_cell.angle_alpha   90.00
_cell.angle_beta   90.00
_cell.angle_gamma   90.00
#
_symmetry.space_group_name_H-M   'P 1'
#
loop_
_entity.id
_entity.type
_entity.pdbx_description
1 polymer ?
#
loop_
_entity_poly.entity_id
_entity_poly.type
_entity_poly.pdbx_seq_one_letter_code
_entity_poly.pdbx_strand_id
1 'polypeptide(L)' 'MNTGFGCKNLADLYYNGWGTRQNYSTAKEYYGKACDLGNQEGCDNYARLNKQGY' A
#
# COMPACT_ATOMS: atom_id res chain seq x y z
N MET A 1 -9.56 5.42 15.16
CA MET A 1 -9.98 5.37 13.73
C MET A 1 -8.76 5.01 12.91
N ASN A 2 -8.53 3.73 12.63
CA ASN A 2 -7.46 3.29 11.74
C ASN A 2 -8.10 3.14 10.36
N THR A 3 -8.12 4.21 9.56
CA THR A 3 -8.80 4.22 8.26
C THR A 3 -7.92 3.49 7.25
N GLY A 4 -8.42 2.44 6.60
CA GLY A 4 -7.68 1.76 5.54
C GLY A 4 -7.19 2.71 4.43
N PHE A 5 -7.91 3.83 4.21
CA PHE A 5 -7.48 4.92 3.35
C PHE A 5 -6.16 5.57 3.77
N GLY A 6 -5.89 5.74 5.07
CA GLY A 6 -4.63 6.29 5.56
C GLY A 6 -3.45 5.37 5.24
N CYS A 7 -3.61 4.06 5.46
CA CYS A 7 -2.61 3.07 5.08
C CYS A 7 -2.40 3.04 3.56
N LYS A 8 -3.48 3.10 2.77
CA LYS A 8 -3.40 3.14 1.30
C LYS A 8 -2.65 4.38 0.82
N ASN A 9 -2.93 5.57 1.38
CA ASN A 9 -2.24 6.79 0.99
C ASN A 9 -0.74 6.74 1.37
N LEU A 10 -0.41 6.20 2.54
CA LEU A 10 0.99 6.01 2.91
C LEU A 10 1.70 5.01 1.97
N ALA A 11 1.00 3.95 1.57
CA ALA A 11 1.49 3.03 0.55
C ALA A 11 1.74 3.74 -0.80
N ASP A 12 0.84 4.63 -1.23
CA ASP A 12 1.01 5.45 -2.44
C ASP A 12 2.28 6.33 -2.33
N LEU A 13 2.58 6.91 -1.16
CA LEU A 13 3.79 7.71 -0.96
C LEU A 13 5.05 6.86 -1.16
N TYR A 14 5.12 5.66 -0.56
CA TYR A 14 6.23 4.74 -0.76
C TYR A 14 6.30 4.16 -2.18
N TYR A 15 5.15 3.93 -2.82
CA TYR A 15 5.08 3.42 -4.19
C TYR A 15 5.62 4.45 -5.19
N ASN A 16 5.30 5.73 -5.00
CA ASN A 16 5.70 6.81 -5.91
C ASN A 16 7.00 7.53 -5.49
N GLY A 17 7.45 7.35 -4.24
CA GLY A 17 8.57 8.11 -3.69
C GLY A 17 8.23 9.58 -3.42
N TRP A 18 7.01 9.88 -2.98
CA TRP A 18 6.57 11.25 -2.69
C TRP A 18 6.90 11.63 -1.25
N GLY A 19 7.90 12.52 -1.08
CA GLY A 19 8.38 12.90 0.26
C GLY A 19 9.09 11.76 1.01
N THR A 20 9.31 10.63 0.33
CA THR A 20 10.02 9.45 0.82
C THR A 20 10.80 8.83 -0.33
N ARG A 21 11.70 7.90 -0.05
CA ARG A 21 12.33 7.10 -1.10
C ARG A 21 11.34 6.06 -1.60
N GLN A 22 11.27 5.88 -2.91
CA GLN A 22 10.46 4.82 -3.51
C GLN A 22 10.89 3.46 -2.95
N ASN A 23 9.92 2.70 -2.43
CA ASN A 23 10.12 1.36 -1.87
C ASN A 23 8.86 0.52 -2.05
N TYR A 24 8.90 -0.40 -3.02
CA TYR A 24 7.76 -1.26 -3.34
C TYR A 24 7.45 -2.29 -2.24
N SER A 25 8.45 -2.79 -1.51
CA SER A 25 8.22 -3.73 -0.41
C SER A 25 7.51 -3.05 0.76
N THR A 26 7.91 -1.82 1.10
CA THR A 26 7.21 -1.03 2.13
C THR A 26 5.82 -0.61 1.65
N ALA A 27 5.66 -0.20 0.39
CA ALA A 27 4.34 0.10 -0.18
C ALA A 27 3.42 -1.13 -0.08
N LYS A 28 3.91 -2.31 -0.44
CA LYS A 28 3.17 -3.58 -0.34
C LYS A 28 2.70 -3.83 1.09
N GLU A 29 3.56 -3.65 2.10
CA GLU A 29 3.15 -3.83 3.50
C GLU A 29 1.97 -2.93 3.89
N TYR A 30 2.02 -1.64 3.50
CA TYR A 30 0.95 -0.70 3.82
C TYR A 30 -0.32 -0.94 3.01
N TYR A 31 -0.23 -1.37 1.75
CA TYR A 31 -1.39 -1.82 0.98
C TYR A 31 -2.04 -3.05 1.61
N GLY A 32 -1.25 -4.00 2.13
CA GLY A 32 -1.76 -5.15 2.88
C GLY A 32 -2.53 -4.72 4.13
N LYS A 33 -1.95 -3.82 4.94
CA LYS A 33 -2.65 -3.23 6.10
C LYS A 33 -3.93 -2.49 5.71
N ALA A 34 -3.92 -1.77 4.58
CA ALA A 34 -5.12 -1.12 4.07
C ALA A 34 -6.21 -2.14 3.71
N CYS A 35 -5.82 -3.26 3.10
CA CYS A 35 -6.71 -4.37 2.80
C CYS A 35 -7.32 -4.99 4.06
N ASP A 36 -6.49 -5.26 5.08
CA ASP A 36 -6.94 -5.82 6.36
C ASP A 36 -7.93 -4.91 7.09
N LEU A 37 -7.87 -3.60 6.81
CA LEU A 37 -8.79 -2.58 7.31
C LEU A 37 -10.02 -2.36 6.41
N GLY A 38 -10.25 -3.21 5.41
CA GLY A 38 -11.41 -3.19 4.53
C GLY A 38 -11.32 -2.20 3.36
N ASN A 39 -10.14 -1.65 3.06
CA ASN A 39 -9.96 -0.79 1.88
C ASN A 39 -9.66 -1.63 0.64
N GLN A 40 -10.63 -1.69 -0.29
CA GLN A 40 -10.54 -2.49 -1.50
C GLN A 40 -9.38 -2.06 -2.42
N GLU A 41 -9.11 -0.75 -2.57
CA GLU A 41 -7.97 -0.27 -3.35
C GLU A 41 -6.63 -0.74 -2.79
N GLY A 42 -6.54 -0.87 -1.46
CA GLY A 42 -5.41 -1.47 -0.76
C GLY A 42 -5.24 -2.94 -1.13
N CYS A 43 -6.32 -3.72 -1.11
CA CYS A 43 -6.29 -5.12 -1.53
C CYS A 43 -5.84 -5.28 -2.99
N ASP A 44 -6.37 -4.46 -3.89
CA ASP A 44 -6.07 -4.54 -5.32
C ASP A 44 -4.59 -4.23 -5.59
N ASN A 45 -4.05 -3.18 -4.95
CA ASN A 45 -2.64 -2.82 -5.06
C ASN A 45 -1.71 -3.84 -4.39
N TYR A 46 -2.11 -4.40 -3.24
CA TYR A 46 -1.38 -5.48 -2.59
C TYR A 46 -1.28 -6.70 -3.49
N ALA A 47 -2.39 -7.12 -4.11
CA ALA A 47 -2.41 -8.25 -5.05
C ALA A 47 -1.56 -7.95 -6.30
N ARG A 48 -1.61 -6.72 -6.82
CA ARG A 48 -0.79 -6.30 -7.96
C ARG A 48 0.71 -6.41 -7.65
N LEU A 49 1.16 -5.90 -6.50
CA LEU A 49 2.56 -5.96 -6.11
C LEU A 49 3.04 -7.40 -5.88
N ASN A 50 2.20 -8.25 -5.27
CA ASN A 50 2.50 -9.69 -5.14
C ASN A 50 2.70 -10.35 -6.51
N LYS A 51 1.86 -10.04 -7.50
CA LYS A 51 1.98 -10.58 -8.87
C LYS A 51 3.25 -10.11 -9.59
N GLN A 52 3.75 -8.92 -9.24
CA GLN A 52 4.99 -8.36 -9.79
C GLN A 52 6.25 -8.87 -9.07
N GLY A 53 6.11 -9.65 -8.00
CA GLY A 53 7.23 -10.25 -7.26
C GLY A 53 7.90 -9.31 -6.25
N TYR A 54 7.24 -8.22 -5.86
CA TYR A 54 7.68 -7.35 -4.77
C TYR A 54 7.28 -7.90 -3.39
#